data_AF-A0A061AYS5-F1
#
_entry.id   AF-A0A061AYS5-F1
#
_cell.length_a   1.000
_cell.length_b   1.000
_cell.length_c   1.000
_cell.angle_alpha   90.00
_cell.angle_beta   90.00
_cell.angle_gamma   90.00
#
_symmetry.space_group_name_H-M   'P 1'
#
loop_
_entity.id
_entity.type
_entity.pdbx_description
1 polymer ?
#
loop_
_entity_poly.entity_id
_entity_poly.type
_entity_poly.pdbx_seq_one_letter_code
_entity_poly.pdbx_strand_id
1 'polypeptide(L)'
;MPLSSVPDLTKFLPPLIQDAIEAEMDRGEKSAYYDEFEQLYWMYSGWEEVLEQYERDEADIAQRLEAYNDAYQRMWVSGDAERMRIRARLTEQYPTLSQRCVELAQREKGPAGLAILRRTYFARHPVLSPTTRLRSLSSMRSRRTALDSLASRFKTTVAQMPPVSI
;
A
#
# COMPACT_ATOMS: atom_id res chain seq x y z
N MET A 1 18.28 7.92 12.24
CA MET A 1 17.05 8.11 13.04
C MET A 1 15.88 7.97 12.08
N PRO A 2 14.90 7.08 12.32
CA PRO A 2 13.65 7.11 11.56
C PRO A 2 12.99 8.48 11.75
N LEU A 3 12.43 9.03 10.68
CA LEU A 3 11.63 10.26 10.78
C LEU A 3 10.38 9.95 11.62
N SER A 4 9.91 10.93 12.41
CA SER A 4 8.66 10.87 13.17
C SER A 4 7.52 10.30 12.31
N SER A 5 6.62 9.55 12.96
CA SER A 5 5.27 9.09 12.55
C SER A 5 4.93 9.18 11.05
N VAL A 6 4.51 8.07 10.43
CA VAL A 6 4.04 7.98 9.03
C VAL A 6 3.35 9.29 8.64
N PRO A 7 3.98 10.12 7.77
CA PRO A 7 3.40 11.41 7.46
C PRO A 7 2.01 11.22 6.85
N ASP A 8 1.16 12.25 6.93
CA ASP A 8 -0.14 12.26 6.26
C ASP A 8 0.10 12.27 4.73
N LEU A 9 0.38 11.09 4.19
CA LEU A 9 1.24 10.84 3.03
C LEU A 9 0.47 10.76 1.71
N THR A 10 -0.86 10.86 1.75
CA THR A 10 -1.66 11.17 0.54
C THR A 10 -1.22 12.48 -0.11
N LYS A 11 -0.56 13.38 0.66
CA LYS A 11 0.01 14.65 0.19
C LYS A 11 1.51 14.63 -0.07
N PHE A 12 2.25 13.62 0.43
CA PHE A 12 3.72 13.63 0.45
C PHE A 12 4.39 12.51 -0.34
N LEU A 13 3.68 11.43 -0.71
CA LEU A 13 4.21 10.50 -1.70
C LEU A 13 4.18 11.17 -3.07
N PRO A 14 5.29 11.15 -3.84
CA PRO A 14 5.26 11.58 -5.23
C PRO A 14 4.11 10.87 -5.96
N PRO A 15 3.35 11.54 -6.85
CA PRO A 15 2.22 10.94 -7.57
C PRO A 15 2.59 9.60 -8.21
N LEU A 16 3.80 9.50 -8.76
CA LEU A 16 4.33 8.30 -9.38
C LEU A 16 4.43 7.08 -8.43
N ILE A 17 4.64 7.31 -7.13
CA ILE A 17 4.62 6.25 -6.10
C ILE A 17 3.18 5.89 -5.73
N GLN A 18 2.26 6.86 -5.68
CA GLN A 18 0.85 6.58 -5.43
C GLN A 18 0.24 5.76 -6.56
N ASP A 19 0.53 6.13 -7.82
CA ASP A 19 0.11 5.40 -9.02
C ASP A 19 0.68 3.97 -9.02
N ALA A 20 1.92 3.79 -8.57
CA ALA A 20 2.54 2.47 -8.46
C ALA A 20 1.89 1.62 -7.35
N ILE A 21 1.56 2.21 -6.20
CA ILE A 21 0.83 1.51 -5.13
C ILE A 21 -0.56 1.10 -5.62
N GLU A 22 -1.29 2.03 -6.23
CA GLU A 22 -2.62 1.77 -6.81
C GLU A 22 -2.56 0.63 -7.83
N ALA A 23 -1.64 0.71 -8.80
CA ALA A 23 -1.49 -0.32 -9.83
C ALA A 23 -1.12 -1.70 -9.26
N GLU A 24 -0.41 -1.77 -8.14
CA GLU A 24 -0.09 -3.05 -7.48
C GLU A 24 -1.23 -3.56 -6.60
N MET A 25 -1.99 -2.66 -5.97
CA MET A 25 -3.22 -3.03 -5.25
C MET A 25 -4.26 -3.63 -6.20
N ASP A 26 -4.46 -3.03 -7.38
CA ASP A 26 -5.35 -3.53 -8.43
C ASP A 26 -4.97 -4.92 -8.96
N ARG A 27 -3.68 -5.30 -8.85
CA ARG A 27 -3.18 -6.62 -9.30
C ARG A 27 -3.44 -7.74 -8.30
N GLY A 28 -3.76 -7.42 -7.05
CA GLY A 28 -4.10 -8.39 -6.00
C GLY A 28 -3.08 -9.53 -5.86
N GLU A 29 -3.46 -10.75 -6.28
CA GLU A 29 -2.60 -11.94 -6.20
C GLU A 29 -1.34 -11.88 -7.08
N LYS A 30 -1.38 -11.09 -8.15
CA LYS A 30 -0.26 -10.91 -9.09
C LYS A 30 0.61 -9.70 -8.74
N SER A 31 0.35 -9.06 -7.60
CA SER A 31 1.09 -7.88 -7.18
C SER A 31 2.57 -8.19 -6.93
N ALA A 32 3.42 -7.28 -7.37
CA ALA A 32 4.85 -7.28 -7.10
C ALA A 32 5.15 -6.30 -5.96
N TYR A 33 6.03 -6.70 -5.04
CA TYR A 33 6.52 -5.83 -3.98
C TYR A 33 7.92 -5.33 -4.33
N TYR A 34 8.04 -4.05 -4.65
CA TYR A 34 9.28 -3.41 -5.12
C TYR A 34 10.21 -3.01 -3.96
N ASP A 35 11.52 -2.93 -4.22
CA ASP A 35 12.51 -2.50 -3.21
C ASP A 35 12.28 -1.07 -2.75
N GLU A 36 11.77 -0.23 -3.64
CA GLU A 36 11.40 1.15 -3.39
C GLU A 36 10.30 1.25 -2.32
N PHE A 37 9.37 0.29 -2.30
CA PHE A 37 8.33 0.17 -1.29
C PHE A 37 8.90 -0.21 0.09
N GLU A 38 9.83 -1.16 0.12
CA GLU A 38 10.49 -1.56 1.36
C GLU A 38 11.37 -0.41 1.91
N GLN A 39 12.06 0.36 1.05
CA GLN A 39 12.83 1.54 1.46
C GLN A 39 11.95 2.61 2.11
N LEU A 40 10.78 2.88 1.53
CA LEU A 40 9.81 3.80 2.12
C LEU A 40 9.34 3.28 3.48
N TYR A 41 9.07 1.98 3.59
CA TYR A 41 8.68 1.36 4.85
C TYR A 41 9.75 1.53 5.94
N TRP A 42 11.03 1.33 5.64
CA TRP A 42 12.12 1.50 6.61
C TRP A 42 12.37 2.95 7.02
N MET A 43 12.00 3.92 6.18
CA MET A 43 12.29 5.35 6.41
C MET A 43 11.38 5.98 7.46
N TYR A 44 10.17 5.46 7.63
CA TYR A 44 9.16 5.97 8.55
C TYR A 44 8.74 4.91 9.58
N SER A 45 8.27 5.38 10.74
CA SER A 45 7.71 4.53 11.79
C SER A 45 6.20 4.76 11.91
N GLY A 46 5.43 3.76 12.30
CA GLY A 46 3.97 3.89 12.50
C GLY A 46 3.10 3.17 11.45
N TRP A 47 3.67 2.26 10.65
CA TRP A 47 2.96 1.62 9.55
C TRP A 47 1.90 0.65 10.04
N GLU A 48 2.19 -0.05 11.13
CA GLU A 48 1.30 -0.98 11.79
C GLU A 48 0.06 -0.25 12.32
N GLU A 49 0.23 0.92 12.97
CA GLU A 49 -0.87 1.74 13.49
C GLU A 49 -1.75 2.29 12.36
N VAL A 50 -1.14 2.68 11.23
CA VAL A 50 -1.87 3.11 10.03
C VAL A 50 -2.70 1.96 9.45
N LEU A 51 -2.12 0.77 9.38
CA LEU A 51 -2.82 -0.42 8.91
C LEU A 51 -3.98 -0.80 9.83
N GLU A 52 -3.74 -0.85 11.15
CA GLU A 52 -4.78 -1.14 12.13
C GLU A 52 -5.93 -0.13 12.08
N GLN A 53 -5.61 1.16 11.91
CA GLN A 53 -6.64 2.20 11.77
C GLN A 53 -7.41 2.03 10.46
N TYR A 54 -6.74 1.72 9.35
CA TYR A 54 -7.41 1.45 8.07
C TYR A 54 -8.37 0.26 8.18
N GLU A 55 -7.93 -0.86 8.75
CA GLU A 55 -8.75 -2.08 8.89
C GLU A 55 -9.96 -1.86 9.80
N ARG A 56 -9.80 -1.07 10.86
CA ARG A 56 -10.90 -0.67 11.74
C ARG A 56 -11.95 0.14 10.97
N ASP A 57 -11.51 1.09 10.15
CA ASP A 57 -12.41 1.94 9.36
C ASP A 57 -13.07 1.15 8.22
N GLU A 58 -12.33 0.25 7.57
CA GLU A 58 -12.86 -0.68 6.57
C GLU A 58 -13.96 -1.57 7.15
N ALA A 59 -13.74 -2.14 8.33
CA ALA A 59 -14.73 -2.96 9.02
C ALA A 59 -16.00 -2.18 9.41
N ASP A 60 -15.88 -0.95 9.92
CA ASP A 60 -17.03 -0.08 10.22
C ASP A 60 -17.81 0.26 8.94
N ILE A 61 -17.13 0.58 7.83
CA ILE A 61 -17.77 0.87 6.55
C ILE A 61 -18.47 -0.36 5.99
N ALA A 62 -17.83 -1.54 6.04
CA ALA A 62 -18.42 -2.80 5.59
C ALA A 62 -19.72 -3.12 6.35
N GLN A 63 -19.71 -2.99 7.68
CA GLN A 63 -20.89 -3.21 8.51
C GLN A 63 -22.03 -2.22 8.17
N ARG A 64 -21.69 -0.95 7.91
CA ARG A 64 -22.69 0.05 7.51
C ARG A 64 -23.27 -0.21 6.12
N LEU A 65 -22.45 -0.67 5.18
CA LEU A 65 -22.89 -1.07 3.84
C LEU A 65 -23.81 -2.28 3.89
N GLU A 66 -23.49 -3.27 4.72
CA GLU A 66 -24.35 -4.44 4.96
C GLU A 66 -25.70 -4.00 5.52
N ALA A 67 -25.72 -3.19 6.58
CA ALA A 67 -26.95 -2.66 7.16
C ALA A 67 -27.77 -1.80 6.18
N TYR A 68 -27.10 -1.01 5.34
CA TYR A 68 -27.72 -0.23 4.27
C TYR A 68 -28.37 -1.15 3.23
N ASN A 69 -27.64 -2.18 2.77
CA ASN A 69 -28.14 -3.16 1.81
C ASN A 69 -29.33 -3.94 2.38
N ASP A 70 -29.29 -4.36 3.63
CA ASP A 70 -30.41 -5.04 4.29
C ASP A 70 -31.64 -4.15 4.38
N ALA A 71 -31.47 -2.86 4.68
CA ALA A 71 -32.56 -1.90 4.66
C ALA A 71 -33.09 -1.67 3.24
N TYR A 72 -32.21 -1.60 2.24
CA TYR A 72 -32.58 -1.49 0.84
C TYR A 72 -33.38 -2.70 0.35
N GLN A 73 -32.98 -3.92 0.71
CA GLN A 73 -33.72 -5.15 0.38
C GLN A 73 -35.09 -5.17 1.08
N ARG A 74 -35.15 -4.81 2.37
CA ARG A 74 -36.42 -4.70 3.11
C ARG A 74 -37.39 -3.70 2.49
N MET A 75 -36.90 -2.58 1.95
CA MET A 75 -37.72 -1.58 1.27
C MET A 75 -38.55 -2.17 0.13
N TRP A 76 -37.97 -3.09 -0.66
CA TRP A 76 -38.62 -3.71 -1.82
C TRP A 76 -39.79 -4.61 -1.45
N VAL A 77 -39.72 -5.29 -0.31
CA VAL A 77 -40.77 -6.21 0.19
C VAL A 77 -41.74 -5.54 1.16
N SER A 78 -41.51 -4.27 1.51
CA SER A 78 -42.35 -3.51 2.45
C SER A 78 -43.59 -2.90 1.77
N GLY A 79 -44.67 -2.72 2.55
CA GLY A 79 -45.84 -1.94 2.16
C GLY A 79 -45.54 -0.43 2.06
N ASP A 80 -46.42 0.33 1.39
CA ASP A 80 -46.12 1.69 0.94
C ASP A 80 -45.67 2.67 2.02
N ALA A 81 -46.33 2.70 3.18
CA ALA A 81 -45.97 3.61 4.28
C ALA A 81 -44.57 3.33 4.84
N GLU A 82 -44.21 2.05 4.99
CA GLU A 82 -42.92 1.64 5.52
C GLU A 82 -41.82 1.80 4.46
N ARG A 83 -42.12 1.49 3.20
CA ARG A 83 -41.25 1.74 2.05
C ARG A 83 -40.82 3.22 1.99
N MET A 84 -41.76 4.15 2.18
CA MET A 84 -41.44 5.59 2.16
C MET A 84 -40.52 6.00 3.30
N ARG A 85 -40.72 5.46 4.51
CA ARG A 85 -39.83 5.71 5.66
C ARG A 85 -38.43 5.18 5.44
N ILE A 86 -38.32 3.93 4.96
CA ILE A 86 -37.03 3.31 4.65
C ILE A 86 -36.32 4.09 3.55
N ARG A 87 -37.03 4.48 2.49
CA ARG A 87 -36.46 5.29 1.40
C ARG A 87 -35.90 6.62 1.89
N ALA A 88 -36.64 7.34 2.74
CA ALA A 88 -36.17 8.61 3.30
C ALA A 88 -34.86 8.41 4.08
N ARG A 89 -34.82 7.42 4.97
CA ARG A 89 -33.61 7.08 5.74
C ARG A 89 -32.42 6.69 4.86
N LEU A 90 -32.63 5.85 3.84
CA LEU A 90 -31.56 5.46 2.91
C LEU A 90 -31.03 6.68 2.13
N THR A 91 -31.93 7.58 1.72
CA THR A 91 -31.57 8.81 1.00
C THR A 91 -30.69 9.71 1.87
N GLU A 92 -30.98 9.82 3.17
CA GLU A 92 -30.18 10.59 4.12
C GLU A 92 -28.80 9.94 4.40
N GLN A 93 -28.74 8.61 4.48
CA GLN A 93 -27.52 7.88 4.83
C GLN A 93 -26.53 7.74 3.66
N TYR A 94 -27.04 7.67 2.43
CA TYR A 94 -26.23 7.37 1.25
C TYR A 94 -25.06 8.34 1.02
N PRO A 95 -25.22 9.68 1.09
CA PRO A 95 -24.12 10.60 0.82
C PRO A 95 -22.94 10.42 1.78
N THR A 96 -23.22 10.28 3.07
CA THR A 96 -22.17 10.08 4.09
C THR A 96 -21.45 8.75 3.90
N LEU A 97 -22.19 7.68 3.60
CA LEU A 97 -21.59 6.37 3.39
C LEU A 97 -20.76 6.33 2.11
N SER A 98 -21.26 6.92 1.02
CA SER A 98 -20.55 7.06 -0.25
C SER A 98 -19.25 7.85 -0.07
N GLN A 99 -19.28 8.97 0.64
CA GLN A 99 -18.08 9.76 0.91
C GLN A 99 -17.04 8.96 1.70
N ARG A 100 -17.45 8.24 2.75
CA ARG A 100 -16.55 7.38 3.53
C ARG A 100 -15.89 6.29 2.69
N CYS A 101 -16.61 5.68 1.76
CA CYS A 101 -16.03 4.72 0.83
C CYS A 101 -14.94 5.36 -0.06
N VAL A 102 -15.19 6.58 -0.56
CA VAL A 102 -14.20 7.34 -1.37
C VAL A 102 -12.97 7.68 -0.54
N GLU A 103 -13.15 8.13 0.71
CA GLU A 103 -12.05 8.44 1.62
C GLU A 103 -11.21 7.20 1.95
N LEU A 104 -11.85 6.05 2.17
CA LEU A 104 -11.17 4.78 2.41
C LEU A 104 -10.35 4.36 1.18
N ALA A 105 -10.95 4.38 -0.02
CA ALA A 105 -10.27 4.06 -1.27
C ALA A 105 -9.08 5.00 -1.53
N GLN A 106 -9.19 6.28 -1.18
CA GLN A 106 -8.08 7.22 -1.33
C GLN A 106 -6.91 6.91 -0.38
N ARG A 107 -7.20 6.41 0.83
CA ARG A 107 -6.16 6.00 1.79
C ARG A 107 -5.43 4.73 1.36
N GLU A 108 -6.12 3.85 0.65
CA GLU A 108 -5.53 2.66 0.03
C GLU A 108 -4.44 3.02 -0.99
N LYS A 109 -4.56 4.14 -1.71
CA LYS A 109 -3.52 4.65 -2.64
C LYS A 109 -2.28 5.23 -1.94
N GLY A 110 -2.27 5.23 -0.61
CA GLY A 110 -1.24 5.85 0.20
C GLY A 110 -0.58 4.86 1.16
N PRO A 111 -0.26 5.29 2.39
CA PRO A 111 0.44 4.45 3.35
C PRO A 111 -0.25 3.14 3.70
N ALA A 112 -1.58 3.14 3.76
CA ALA A 112 -2.34 1.94 4.07
C ALA A 112 -2.14 0.87 3.01
N GLY A 113 -2.24 1.22 1.72
CA GLY A 113 -1.96 0.26 0.63
C GLY A 113 -0.52 -0.25 0.65
N LEU A 114 0.46 0.60 0.94
CA LEU A 114 1.85 0.14 1.07
C LEU A 114 2.00 -0.90 2.19
N ALA A 115 1.37 -0.67 3.35
CA ALA A 115 1.37 -1.61 4.47
C ALA A 115 0.63 -2.92 4.10
N ILE A 116 -0.49 -2.83 3.39
CA ILE A 116 -1.24 -3.99 2.89
C ILE A 116 -0.40 -4.81 1.90
N LEU A 117 0.25 -4.16 0.92
CA LEU A 117 1.14 -4.81 -0.05
C LEU A 117 2.27 -5.56 0.66
N ARG A 118 2.90 -4.92 1.64
CA ARG A 118 3.98 -5.52 2.43
C ARG A 118 3.50 -6.75 3.21
N ARG A 119 2.38 -6.62 3.93
CA ARG A 119 1.79 -7.74 4.68
C ARG A 119 1.46 -8.91 3.76
N THR A 120 0.84 -8.61 2.62
CA THR A 120 0.44 -9.60 1.62
C THR A 120 1.65 -10.31 1.03
N TYR A 121 2.71 -9.57 0.72
CA TYR A 121 3.98 -10.13 0.26
C TYR A 121 4.58 -11.09 1.30
N PHE A 122 4.62 -10.71 2.57
CA PHE A 122 5.16 -11.58 3.63
C PHE A 122 4.29 -12.81 3.90
N ALA A 123 2.97 -12.70 3.80
CA ALA A 123 2.08 -13.86 3.89
C ALA A 123 2.38 -14.89 2.78
N ARG A 124 2.72 -14.43 1.58
CA ARG A 124 3.09 -15.29 0.43
C ARG A 124 4.54 -15.80 0.49
N HIS A 125 5.43 -15.09 1.19
CA HIS A 125 6.84 -15.42 1.32
C HIS A 125 7.31 -15.54 2.79
N PRO A 126 6.76 -16.50 3.56
CA PRO A 126 6.97 -16.58 5.02
C PRO A 126 8.41 -16.95 5.45
N VAL A 127 9.28 -17.41 4.54
CA VAL A 127 10.62 -17.93 4.87
C VAL A 127 11.71 -17.21 4.08
N LEU A 128 11.99 -15.96 4.43
CA LEU A 128 13.26 -15.31 4.05
C LEU A 128 13.81 -14.51 5.24
N SER A 129 14.93 -15.00 5.80
CA SER A 129 15.67 -14.31 6.88
C SER A 129 15.96 -12.86 6.46
N PRO A 130 15.95 -11.86 7.37
CA PRO A 130 16.16 -10.45 7.02
C PRO A 130 17.38 -10.15 6.12
N THR A 131 18.44 -10.96 6.22
CA THR A 131 19.66 -10.85 5.41
C THR A 131 19.51 -11.50 4.03
N THR A 132 18.73 -12.58 3.92
CA THR A 132 18.37 -13.20 2.64
C THR A 132 17.27 -12.41 1.92
N ARG A 133 16.42 -11.71 2.70
CA ARG A 133 15.26 -10.88 2.33
C ARG A 133 15.59 -9.73 1.38
N LEU A 134 16.73 -9.05 1.58
CA LEU A 134 17.20 -8.01 0.65
C LEU A 134 17.77 -8.60 -0.65
N ARG A 135 18.32 -9.81 -0.60
CA ARG A 135 19.02 -10.42 -1.76
C ARG A 135 18.07 -11.06 -2.77
N SER A 136 16.86 -11.40 -2.37
CA SER A 136 15.84 -12.05 -3.20
C SER A 136 14.93 -11.09 -3.93
N LEU A 137 14.98 -9.80 -3.62
CA LEU A 137 14.16 -8.82 -4.31
C LEU A 137 14.65 -8.63 -5.75
N SER A 138 13.70 -8.54 -6.67
CA SER A 138 13.91 -8.51 -8.13
C SER A 138 14.83 -7.35 -8.57
N SER A 139 14.79 -6.23 -7.85
CA SER A 139 15.57 -5.02 -8.18
C SER A 139 17.05 -5.14 -7.76
N MET A 140 17.35 -5.90 -6.71
CA MET A 140 18.73 -6.15 -6.26
C MET A 140 19.55 -7.00 -7.24
N ARG A 141 18.94 -7.81 -8.11
CA ARG A 141 19.67 -8.51 -9.18
C ARG A 141 20.19 -7.56 -10.25
N SER A 142 19.38 -6.59 -10.67
CA SER A 142 19.72 -5.61 -11.71
C SER A 142 20.81 -4.60 -11.25
N ARG A 143 20.70 -4.11 -10.00
CA ARG A 143 21.72 -3.21 -9.45
C ARG A 143 23.05 -3.92 -9.20
N ARG A 144 23.04 -5.23 -8.89
CA ARG A 144 24.27 -6.02 -8.69
C ARG A 144 25.01 -6.24 -10.02
N THR A 145 24.32 -6.54 -11.12
CA THR A 145 24.98 -6.59 -12.44
C THR A 145 25.55 -5.23 -12.85
N ALA A 146 24.83 -4.13 -12.61
CA ALA A 146 25.33 -2.79 -12.90
C ALA A 146 26.55 -2.41 -12.03
N LEU A 147 26.49 -2.67 -10.72
CA LEU A 147 27.57 -2.39 -9.77
C LEU A 147 28.77 -3.34 -9.93
N ASP A 148 28.56 -4.62 -10.27
CA ASP A 148 29.62 -5.57 -10.59
C ASP A 148 30.29 -5.20 -11.92
N SER A 149 29.53 -4.68 -12.90
CA SER A 149 30.11 -4.13 -14.15
C SER A 149 30.92 -2.86 -13.89
N LEU A 150 30.49 -2.00 -12.96
CA LEU A 150 31.23 -0.81 -12.56
C LEU A 150 32.47 -1.18 -11.76
N ALA A 151 32.36 -2.08 -10.79
CA ALA A 151 33.48 -2.53 -9.96
C ALA A 151 34.55 -3.29 -10.77
N SER A 152 34.15 -4.09 -11.76
CA SER A 152 35.08 -4.72 -12.70
C SER A 152 35.76 -3.69 -13.62
N ARG A 153 35.03 -2.67 -14.09
CA ARG A 153 35.62 -1.52 -14.81
C ARG A 153 36.63 -0.78 -13.95
N PHE A 154 36.30 -0.41 -12.71
CA PHE A 154 37.22 0.27 -11.79
C PHE A 154 38.45 -0.58 -11.44
N LYS A 155 38.30 -1.89 -11.20
CA LYS A 155 39.46 -2.79 -10.99
C LYS A 155 40.38 -2.87 -12.22
N THR A 156 39.80 -2.83 -13.42
CA THR A 156 40.56 -2.83 -14.67
C THR A 156 41.28 -1.49 -14.89
N THR A 157 40.63 -0.37 -14.55
CA THR A 157 41.23 0.98 -14.65
C THR A 157 42.35 1.19 -13.63
N VAL A 158 42.19 0.70 -12.39
CA VAL A 158 43.21 0.77 -11.33
C VAL A 158 44.41 -0.13 -11.64
N ALA A 159 44.20 -1.29 -12.27
CA ALA A 159 45.29 -2.15 -12.74
C ALA A 159 46.07 -1.57 -13.94
N GLN A 160 45.53 -0.55 -14.62
CA GLN A 160 46.15 0.12 -15.78
C GLN A 160 46.78 1.47 -15.44
N MET A 161 46.72 1.94 -14.18
CA MET A 161 47.42 3.16 -13.77
C MET A 161 48.90 2.85 -13.48
N PRO A 162 49.86 3.57 -14.09
CA PRO A 162 51.27 3.37 -13.79
C PRO A 162 51.56 3.77 -12.33
N PRO A 163 52.50 3.09 -11.64
CA PRO A 163 52.80 3.39 -10.26
C PRO A 163 53.35 4.81 -10.12
N VAL A 164 52.64 5.64 -9.36
CA VAL A 164 53.13 6.96 -8.96
C VAL A 164 54.24 6.72 -7.94
N SER A 165 55.48 6.96 -8.36
CA SER A 165 56.65 6.94 -7.48
C SER A 165 56.65 8.24 -6.67
N ILE A 166 56.70 8.13 -5.34
CA ILE A 166 57.02 9.23 -4.43
C ILE A 166 58.53 9.28 -4.27
#